data_AF-A0A6B0XZ87-F1
#
_entry.id   AF-A0A6B0XZ87-F1
#
_cell.length_a   1.000
_cell.length_b   1.000
_cell.length_c   1.000
_cell.angle_alpha   90.00
_cell.angle_beta   90.00
_cell.angle_gamma   90.00
#
_symmetry.space_group_name_H-M   'P 1'
#
loop_
_entity.id
_entity.type
_entity.pdbx_description
1 polymer ?
#
loop_
_entity_poly.entity_id
_entity_poly.type
_entity_poly.pdbx_seq_one_letter_code
_entity_poly.pdbx_strand_id
1 'polypeptide(L)'
;MQDNYIHLLGILAGADILALEKPGDFLADLEGRDETAEAIIAVRAARLHPVADNRKRSTLLALYLQGRTGIIRSWQSVQLQNVLGQRGMDALRIADDFMVTFRNRRFLDKLAREWPKGEVLVAVDAGQIPGETGLVRMFRDAGLDVQRIHLAGETQ
;
A
#
# COMPACT_ATOMS: atom_id res chain seq x y z
N MET A 1 -6.28 -13.19 -3.99
CA MET A 1 -6.19 -12.18 -2.92
C MET A 1 -5.44 -12.82 -1.76
N GLN A 2 -4.15 -12.50 -1.62
CA GLN A 2 -3.25 -13.10 -0.60
C GLN A 2 -3.69 -12.71 0.82
N ASP A 3 -4.28 -11.52 0.97
CA ASP A 3 -4.95 -11.00 2.16
C ASP A 3 -6.03 -11.94 2.71
N ASN A 4 -6.97 -12.42 1.88
CA ASN A 4 -7.97 -13.38 2.33
C ASN A 4 -7.36 -14.71 2.79
N TYR A 5 -6.28 -15.14 2.13
CA TYR A 5 -5.57 -16.36 2.50
C TYR A 5 -4.87 -16.21 3.85
N ILE A 6 -4.13 -15.12 4.07
CA ILE A 6 -3.48 -14.80 5.35
C ILE A 6 -4.51 -14.68 6.47
N HIS A 7 -5.64 -14.00 6.21
CA HIS A 7 -6.73 -13.87 7.17
C HIS A 7 -7.29 -15.25 7.55
N LEU A 8 -7.60 -16.11 6.58
CA LEU A 8 -8.09 -17.46 6.85
C LEU A 8 -7.09 -18.29 7.68
N LEU A 9 -5.80 -18.22 7.36
CA LEU A 9 -4.77 -18.91 8.15
C LEU A 9 -4.70 -18.39 9.59
N GLY A 10 -4.83 -17.08 9.80
CA GLY A 10 -4.89 -16.49 11.13
C GLY A 10 -6.07 -17.02 11.94
N ILE A 11 -7.27 -17.07 11.34
CA ILE A 11 -8.47 -17.65 11.98
C ILE A 11 -8.23 -19.11 12.35
N LEU A 12 -7.71 -19.92 11.42
CA LEU A 12 -7.46 -21.35 11.66
C LEU A 12 -6.40 -21.58 12.75
N ALA A 13 -5.45 -20.67 12.90
CA ALA A 13 -4.43 -20.69 13.95
C ALA A 13 -4.94 -20.15 15.31
N GLY A 14 -6.17 -19.65 15.39
CA GLY A 14 -6.74 -19.06 16.61
C GLY A 14 -6.20 -17.66 16.94
N ALA A 15 -5.68 -16.92 15.95
CA ALA A 15 -5.20 -15.56 16.14
C ALA A 15 -6.35 -14.56 16.31
N ASP A 16 -6.15 -13.57 17.18
CA ASP A 16 -7.04 -12.41 17.27
C ASP A 16 -6.85 -11.52 16.04
N ILE A 17 -7.90 -11.40 15.22
CA ILE A 17 -7.83 -10.63 13.98
C ILE A 17 -8.19 -9.16 14.23
N LEU A 18 -7.19 -8.29 14.07
CA LEU A 18 -7.37 -6.84 14.09
C LEU A 18 -7.41 -6.25 12.68
N ALA A 19 -8.50 -5.56 12.35
CA ALA A 19 -8.58 -4.75 11.13
C ALA A 19 -7.84 -3.40 11.33
N LEU A 20 -6.84 -3.13 10.49
CA LEU A 20 -6.14 -1.84 10.44
C LEU A 20 -7.06 -0.69 9.98
N GLU A 21 -8.09 -1.01 9.20
CA GLU A 21 -9.09 -0.06 8.71
C GLU A 21 -10.42 -0.79 8.52
N LYS A 22 -11.53 -0.22 9.01
CA LYS A 22 -12.87 -0.70 8.65
C LYS A 22 -13.34 0.04 7.39
N PRO A 23 -14.22 -0.57 6.55
CA PRO A 23 -14.70 0.09 5.34
C PRO A 23 -15.27 1.50 5.56
N GLY A 24 -15.99 1.72 6.67
CA GLY A 24 -16.52 3.04 7.03
C GLY A 24 -15.46 4.06 7.46
N ASP A 25 -14.33 3.61 8.02
CA ASP A 25 -13.26 4.51 8.48
C ASP A 25 -12.67 5.29 7.28
N PHE A 26 -12.46 4.60 6.16
CA PHE A 26 -11.92 5.20 4.93
C PHE A 26 -12.83 6.29 4.36
N LEU A 27 -14.14 6.03 4.32
CA LEU A 27 -15.13 7.00 3.83
C LEU A 27 -15.24 8.20 4.76
N ALA A 28 -15.26 7.97 6.07
CA ALA A 28 -15.27 9.04 7.07
C ALA A 28 -14.00 9.91 6.97
N ASP A 29 -12.83 9.29 6.73
CA ASP A 29 -11.58 10.02 6.57
C ASP A 29 -11.52 10.87 5.28
N LEU A 30 -12.30 10.49 4.26
CA LEU A 30 -12.45 11.25 3.01
C LEU A 30 -13.57 12.30 3.07
N GLU A 31 -14.44 12.28 4.07
CA GLU A 31 -15.55 13.22 4.18
C GLU A 31 -15.01 14.67 4.23
N GLY A 32 -15.55 15.52 3.35
CA GLY A 32 -15.10 16.92 3.20
C GLY A 32 -13.74 17.09 2.52
N ARG A 33 -13.17 16.04 1.92
CA ARG A 33 -11.88 16.08 1.18
C ARG A 33 -12.06 15.85 -0.31
N ASP A 34 -12.91 16.65 -0.95
CA ASP A 34 -13.31 16.46 -2.35
C ASP A 34 -12.10 16.38 -3.31
N GLU A 35 -11.13 17.28 -3.17
CA GLU A 35 -9.89 17.27 -3.97
C GLU A 35 -9.10 15.97 -3.81
N THR A 36 -9.05 15.41 -2.60
CA THR A 36 -8.37 14.13 -2.33
C THR A 36 -9.12 12.97 -2.97
N ALA A 37 -10.45 12.96 -2.85
CA ALA A 37 -11.29 11.95 -3.49
C ALA A 37 -11.13 11.99 -5.01
N GLU A 38 -11.16 13.18 -5.62
CA GLU A 38 -10.92 13.37 -7.06
C GLU A 38 -9.53 12.90 -7.49
N ALA A 39 -8.49 13.22 -6.71
CA ALA A 39 -7.12 12.77 -6.99
C ALA A 39 -7.00 11.24 -6.98
N ILE A 40 -7.60 10.57 -5.99
CA ILE A 40 -7.64 9.10 -5.90
C ILE A 40 -8.37 8.52 -7.12
N ILE A 41 -9.52 9.10 -7.49
CA ILE A 41 -10.29 8.69 -8.67
C ILE A 41 -9.44 8.84 -9.93
N ALA A 42 -8.76 9.97 -10.12
CA ALA A 42 -7.91 10.22 -11.29
C ALA A 42 -6.78 9.18 -11.40
N VAL A 43 -6.09 8.89 -10.28
CA VAL A 43 -5.03 7.87 -10.23
C VAL A 43 -5.56 6.48 -10.60
N ARG A 44 -6.75 6.12 -10.11
CA ARG A 44 -7.39 4.83 -10.40
C ARG A 44 -7.91 4.77 -11.84
N ALA A 45 -8.54 5.83 -12.34
CA ALA A 45 -9.09 5.93 -13.68
C ALA A 45 -7.99 5.80 -14.75
N ALA A 46 -6.80 6.36 -14.51
CA ALA A 46 -5.67 6.23 -15.43
C ALA A 46 -5.24 4.76 -15.67
N ARG A 47 -5.59 3.84 -14.76
CA ARG A 47 -5.33 2.40 -14.90
C ARG A 47 -6.36 1.66 -15.77
N LEU A 48 -7.49 2.30 -16.09
CA LEU A 48 -8.53 1.73 -16.96
C LEU A 48 -8.15 1.78 -18.45
N HIS A 49 -6.98 2.33 -18.79
CA HIS A 49 -6.45 2.28 -20.15
C HIS A 49 -6.39 0.82 -20.66
N PRO A 50 -7.00 0.52 -21.82
CA PRO A 50 -7.05 -0.83 -22.33
C PRO A 50 -5.64 -1.38 -22.54
N VAL A 51 -5.40 -2.58 -22.00
CA VAL A 51 -4.14 -3.29 -22.15
C VAL A 51 -4.33 -4.34 -23.23
N ALA A 52 -3.76 -4.10 -24.42
CA ALA A 52 -3.86 -5.01 -25.56
C ALA A 52 -2.98 -6.27 -25.43
N ASP A 53 -2.07 -6.30 -24.46
CA ASP A 53 -1.02 -7.32 -24.35
C ASP A 53 -0.70 -7.69 -22.89
N ASN A 54 -0.70 -9.00 -22.59
CA ASN A 54 -0.40 -9.52 -21.26
C ASN A 54 1.08 -9.44 -20.87
N ARG A 55 2.02 -9.25 -21.80
CA ARG A 55 3.47 -9.16 -21.49
C ARG A 55 3.75 -8.15 -20.38
N LYS A 56 3.12 -6.99 -20.46
CA LYS A 56 3.21 -5.92 -19.45
C LYS A 56 2.75 -6.38 -18.07
N ARG A 57 1.62 -7.11 -17.99
CA ARG A 57 1.12 -7.67 -16.72
C ARG A 57 2.08 -8.71 -16.16
N SER A 58 2.62 -9.59 -17.01
CA SER A 58 3.60 -10.59 -16.62
C SER A 58 4.89 -9.95 -16.09
N THR A 59 5.39 -8.89 -16.71
CA THR A 59 6.55 -8.13 -16.22
C THR A 59 6.27 -7.49 -14.87
N LEU A 60 5.11 -6.84 -14.69
CA LEU A 60 4.74 -6.22 -13.41
C LEU A 60 4.60 -7.26 -12.29
N LEU A 61 4.04 -8.44 -12.59
CA LEU A 61 3.95 -9.55 -11.64
C LEU A 61 5.35 -10.07 -11.27
N ALA A 62 6.24 -10.27 -12.24
CA ALA A 62 7.61 -10.71 -11.97
C ALA A 62 8.36 -9.71 -11.09
N LEU A 63 8.23 -8.40 -11.36
CA LEU A 63 8.83 -7.36 -10.52
C LEU A 63 8.25 -7.37 -9.10
N TYR A 64 6.96 -7.62 -8.94
CA TYR A 64 6.30 -7.72 -7.63
C TYR A 64 6.86 -8.90 -6.83
N LEU A 65 6.94 -10.08 -7.45
CA LEU A 65 7.48 -11.30 -6.82
C LEU A 65 8.97 -11.19 -6.50
N GLN A 66 9.71 -10.36 -7.24
CA GLN A 66 11.12 -10.05 -6.97
C GLN A 66 11.31 -8.97 -5.88
N GLY A 67 10.23 -8.43 -5.31
CA GLY A 67 10.30 -7.34 -4.33
C GLY A 67 10.67 -5.98 -4.93
N ARG A 68 10.71 -5.83 -6.26
CA ARG A 68 11.13 -4.60 -6.98
C ARG A 68 9.97 -3.60 -7.15
N THR A 69 9.24 -3.35 -6.07
CA THR A 69 8.03 -2.50 -6.05
C THR A 69 8.32 -1.04 -6.37
N GLY A 70 9.53 -0.55 -6.11
CA GLY A 70 9.97 0.79 -6.51
C GLY A 70 9.93 1.01 -8.03
N ILE A 71 10.30 -0.01 -8.82
CA ILE A 71 10.24 0.07 -10.30
C ILE A 71 8.79 0.14 -10.77
N ILE A 72 7.90 -0.64 -10.14
CA ILE A 72 6.46 -0.61 -10.42
C ILE A 72 5.90 0.80 -10.16
N ARG A 73 6.29 1.44 -9.06
CA ARG A 73 5.87 2.81 -8.71
C ARG A 73 6.35 3.83 -9.74
N SER A 74 7.64 3.81 -10.11
CA SER A 74 8.17 4.71 -11.14
C SER A 74 7.45 4.55 -12.48
N TRP A 75 7.14 3.31 -12.86
CA TRP A 75 6.40 3.03 -14.08
C TRP A 75 4.95 3.55 -14.02
N GLN A 76 4.29 3.47 -12.86
CA GLN A 76 2.97 4.06 -12.64
C GLN A 76 2.98 5.59 -12.74
N SER A 77 4.01 6.26 -12.19
CA SER A 77 4.17 7.71 -12.30
C SER A 77 4.31 8.14 -13.76
N VAL A 78 5.15 7.45 -14.54
CA VAL A 78 5.30 7.73 -15.99
C VAL A 78 3.99 7.51 -16.74
N GLN A 79 3.25 6.43 -16.42
CA GLN A 79 1.95 6.21 -17.04
C GLN A 79 0.98 7.35 -16.73
N LEU A 80 0.90 7.81 -15.49
CA LEU A 80 0.03 8.91 -15.08
C LEU A 80 0.39 10.21 -15.80
N GLN A 81 1.68 10.51 -15.89
CA GLN A 81 2.16 11.66 -16.63
C GLN A 81 1.79 11.59 -18.12
N ASN A 82 1.88 10.40 -18.73
CA ASN A 82 1.54 10.23 -20.15
C ASN A 82 0.03 10.36 -20.43
N VAL A 83 -0.82 9.93 -19.50
CA VAL A 83 -2.29 9.93 -19.69
C VAL A 83 -2.91 11.27 -19.30
N LEU A 84 -2.45 11.87 -18.21
CA LEU A 84 -3.08 13.04 -17.58
C LEU A 84 -2.16 14.27 -17.49
N GLY A 85 -0.92 14.18 -17.99
CA GLY A 85 0.05 15.29 -17.92
C GLY A 85 0.39 15.68 -16.49
N GLN A 86 0.64 16.98 -16.27
CA GLN A 86 0.94 17.53 -14.95
C GLN A 86 -0.18 17.27 -13.93
N ARG A 87 -1.45 17.34 -14.36
CA ARG A 87 -2.60 17.02 -13.50
C ARG A 87 -2.52 15.60 -12.93
N GLY A 88 -1.98 14.65 -13.70
CA GLY A 88 -1.74 13.29 -13.22
C GLY A 88 -0.71 13.21 -12.10
N MET A 89 0.34 14.03 -12.18
CA MET A 89 1.40 14.09 -11.17
C MET A 89 0.92 14.79 -9.90
N ASP A 90 0.13 15.86 -10.03
CA ASP A 90 -0.48 16.55 -8.89
C ASP A 90 -1.47 15.63 -8.17
N ALA A 91 -2.32 14.92 -8.94
CA ALA A 91 -3.22 13.92 -8.40
C ALA A 91 -2.47 12.77 -7.72
N LEU A 92 -1.35 12.29 -8.30
CA LEU A 92 -0.54 11.25 -7.68
C LEU A 92 0.01 11.70 -6.33
N ARG A 93 0.52 12.93 -6.22
CA ARG A 93 1.02 13.48 -4.96
C ARG A 93 -0.08 13.56 -3.90
N ILE A 94 -1.22 14.16 -4.23
CA ILE A 94 -2.36 14.29 -3.31
C ILE A 94 -2.87 12.90 -2.88
N ALA A 95 -2.99 11.98 -3.83
CA ALA A 95 -3.40 10.62 -3.55
C ALA A 95 -2.38 9.88 -2.67
N ASP A 96 -1.07 10.02 -2.89
CA ASP A 96 -0.03 9.40 -2.06
C ASP A 96 -0.01 9.98 -0.64
N ASP A 97 -0.16 11.30 -0.50
CA ASP A 97 -0.25 11.98 0.80
C ASP A 97 -1.40 11.40 1.66
N PHE A 98 -2.54 11.09 1.04
CA PHE A 98 -3.65 10.45 1.74
C PHE A 98 -3.49 8.93 1.87
N MET A 99 -3.31 8.23 0.75
CA MET A 99 -3.37 6.78 0.64
C MET A 99 -2.22 6.05 1.30
N VAL A 100 -1.07 6.72 1.44
CA VAL A 100 0.14 6.19 2.07
C VAL A 100 0.41 6.93 3.36
N THR A 101 0.70 8.23 3.33
CA THR A 101 1.20 8.94 4.52
C THR A 101 0.17 9.00 5.63
N PHE A 102 -1.03 9.54 5.35
CA PHE A 102 -2.09 9.66 6.34
C PHE A 102 -2.58 8.27 6.81
N ARG A 103 -2.85 7.35 5.88
CA ARG A 103 -3.34 6.00 6.23
C ARG A 103 -2.32 5.18 7.01
N ASN A 104 -1.04 5.19 6.64
CA ASN A 104 0.00 4.50 7.40
C ASN A 104 0.14 5.04 8.82
N ARG A 105 0.01 6.37 9.01
CA ARG A 105 0.02 6.95 10.35
C ARG A 105 -1.12 6.41 11.20
N ARG A 106 -2.34 6.31 10.65
CA ARG A 106 -3.48 5.69 11.36
C ARG A 106 -3.25 4.22 11.67
N PHE A 107 -2.64 3.46 10.76
CA PHE A 107 -2.31 2.06 10.99
C PHE A 107 -1.32 1.92 12.14
N LEU A 108 -0.27 2.76 12.15
CA LEU A 108 0.71 2.81 13.23
C LEU A 108 0.05 3.10 14.57
N ASP A 109 -0.83 4.10 14.64
CA ASP A 109 -1.49 4.48 15.90
C ASP A 109 -2.42 3.39 16.45
N LYS A 110 -3.00 2.54 15.58
CA LYS A 110 -3.75 1.34 15.99
C LYS A 110 -2.80 0.25 16.48
N LEU A 111 -1.76 -0.05 15.71
CA LEU A 111 -0.79 -1.10 16.02
C LEU A 111 0.00 -0.83 17.31
N ALA A 112 0.33 0.44 17.58
CA ALA A 112 1.03 0.85 18.79
C ALA A 112 0.27 0.49 20.09
N ARG A 113 -1.07 0.30 20.00
CA ARG A 113 -1.90 -0.13 21.14
C ARG A 113 -1.88 -1.64 21.36
N GLU A 114 -1.47 -2.40 20.35
CA GLU A 114 -1.52 -3.86 20.35
C GLU A 114 -0.15 -4.51 20.60
N TRP A 115 0.95 -3.93 20.11
CA TRP A 115 2.29 -4.52 20.30
C TRP A 115 2.72 -4.73 21.75
N PRO A 116 2.29 -3.93 22.75
CA PRO A 116 2.57 -4.26 24.15
C PRO A 116 1.92 -5.56 24.65
N LYS A 117 0.93 -6.10 23.92
CA LYS A 117 0.17 -7.29 24.29
C LYS A 117 0.80 -8.59 23.77
N GLY A 118 1.79 -8.52 22.88
CA GLY A 118 2.46 -9.69 22.32
C GLY A 118 2.93 -9.50 20.87
N GLU A 119 3.22 -10.62 20.23
CA GLU A 119 3.67 -10.65 18.83
C GLU A 119 2.51 -10.36 17.88
N VAL A 120 2.74 -9.52 16.87
CA VAL A 120 1.73 -9.12 15.88
C VAL A 120 2.25 -9.35 14.47
N LEU A 121 1.49 -10.10 13.67
CA LEU A 121 1.69 -10.19 12.23
C LEU A 121 0.89 -9.08 11.53
N VAL A 122 1.57 -8.26 10.74
CA VAL A 122 0.94 -7.15 10.00
C VAL A 122 0.93 -7.46 8.51
N ALA A 123 -0.27 -7.59 7.93
CA ALA A 123 -0.46 -7.80 6.50
C ALA A 123 -1.04 -6.52 5.85
N VAL A 124 -0.33 -5.97 4.86
CA VAL A 124 -0.68 -4.73 4.16
C VAL A 124 -0.35 -4.84 2.66
N ASP A 125 -0.95 -3.97 1.86
CA ASP A 125 -0.58 -3.84 0.44
C ASP A 125 0.87 -3.37 0.30
N ALA A 126 1.58 -3.89 -0.71
CA ALA A 126 2.99 -3.59 -0.93
C ALA A 126 3.27 -2.09 -1.16
N GLY A 127 2.30 -1.31 -1.62
CA GLY A 127 2.42 0.15 -1.76
C GLY A 127 2.58 0.88 -0.43
N GLN A 128 2.21 0.27 0.69
CA GLN A 128 2.30 0.87 2.03
C GLN A 128 3.69 0.74 2.67
N ILE A 129 4.57 -0.09 2.10
CA ILE A 129 5.84 -0.50 2.70
C ILE A 129 7.01 0.47 2.36
N PRO A 130 7.25 0.87 1.09
CA PRO A 130 8.48 1.54 0.70
C PRO A 130 8.43 3.08 0.87
N GLY A 131 9.61 3.68 1.09
CA GLY A 131 9.83 5.13 1.11
C GLY A 131 9.79 5.76 2.50
N GLU A 132 10.02 7.07 2.56
CA GLU A 132 10.09 7.83 3.83
C GLU A 132 8.75 7.84 4.59
N THR A 133 7.62 7.75 3.88
CA THR A 133 6.29 7.65 4.48
C THR A 133 5.74 6.22 4.50
N GLY A 134 6.60 5.25 4.18
CA GLY A 134 6.27 3.82 4.25
C GLY A 134 6.35 3.27 5.66
N LEU A 135 5.60 2.19 5.92
CA LEU A 135 5.50 1.57 7.24
C LEU A 135 6.85 1.12 7.81
N VAL A 136 7.79 0.65 6.97
CA VAL A 136 9.12 0.24 7.44
C VAL A 136 9.87 1.41 8.08
N ARG A 137 9.80 2.59 7.46
CA ARG A 137 10.44 3.79 8.01
C ARG A 137 9.72 4.23 9.28
N MET A 138 8.40 4.29 9.25
CA MET A 138 7.58 4.68 10.40
C MET A 138 7.77 3.77 11.62
N PHE A 139 7.92 2.45 11.43
CA PHE A 139 8.22 1.51 12.51
C PHE A 139 9.60 1.75 13.11
N ARG A 140 10.62 2.00 12.28
CA ARG A 140 11.96 2.36 12.76
C ARG A 140 11.98 3.67 13.53
N ASP A 141 11.27 4.69 13.02
CA ASP A 141 11.14 5.99 13.70
C ASP A 141 10.36 5.87 15.03
N ALA A 142 9.50 4.85 15.17
CA ALA A 142 8.84 4.49 16.42
C ALA A 142 9.75 3.66 17.37
N GLY A 143 11.01 3.42 17.02
CA GLY A 143 11.98 2.71 17.85
C GLY A 143 11.96 1.19 17.71
N LEU A 144 11.25 0.64 16.71
CA LEU A 144 11.26 -0.80 16.44
C LEU A 144 12.45 -1.20 15.57
N ASP A 145 13.05 -2.35 15.87
CA ASP A 145 13.95 -3.01 14.94
C ASP A 145 13.14 -3.67 13.82
N VAL A 146 13.48 -3.35 12.57
CA VAL A 146 12.75 -3.82 11.39
C VAL A 146 13.73 -4.47 10.43
N GLN A 147 13.62 -5.80 10.36
CA GLN A 147 14.45 -6.66 9.53
C GLN A 147 13.64 -7.20 8.35
N ARG A 148 14.27 -7.30 7.18
CA ARG A 148 13.65 -7.92 6.01
C ARG A 148 13.80 -9.43 6.10
N ILE A 149 12.68 -10.14 6.01
CA ILE A 149 12.66 -11.59 5.81
C ILE A 149 12.54 -11.84 4.31
N HIS A 150 13.58 -12.41 3.70
CA HIS A 150 13.56 -12.77 2.29
C HIS A 150 12.74 -14.03 2.06
N LEU A 151 11.86 -13.99 1.07
CA LEU A 151 11.11 -15.16 0.62
C LEU A 151 11.84 -15.85 -0.52
N ALA A 152 11.59 -17.15 -0.70
CA ALA A 152 12.16 -17.91 -1.80
C ALA A 152 11.78 -17.29 -3.15
N GLY A 153 12.79 -16.94 -3.97
CA GLY A 153 12.60 -16.32 -5.29
C GLY A 153 12.69 -14.79 -5.33
N GLU A 154 12.86 -14.11 -4.20
CA GLU A 154 13.20 -12.68 -4.18
C GLU A 154 14.67 -12.44 -4.59
N THR A 155 14.92 -11.42 -5.40
CA THR A 155 16.30 -10.96 -5.69
C THR A 155 16.86 -10.18 -4.50
N GLN A 156 18.15 -10.40 -4.20
CA GLN A 156 18.90 -9.70 -3.14
C GLN A 156 18.98 -8.19 -3.38
#